data_AF-A0A7Y7IU84-F1
#
_entry.id   AF-A0A7Y7IU84-F1
#
_cell.length_a   1.000
_cell.length_b   1.000
_cell.length_c   1.000
_cell.angle_alpha   90.00
_cell.angle_beta   90.00
_cell.angle_gamma   90.00
#
_symmetry.space_group_name_H-M   'P 1'
#
loop_
_entity.id
_entity.type
_entity.pdbx_description
1 polymer ?
#
loop_
_entity_poly.entity_id
_entity_poly.type
_entity_poly.pdbx_seq_one_letter_code
_entity_poly.pdbx_strand_id
1 'polypeptide(L)'
;MAQFHAAKRSGQGWGHTDFNDPAQALNNYWKDNDDHWSQVFLSAPVHAVLTRRLSFDLTPYLSFGQGWDALGATGGFLAPANIYFHADGTPVPAGQQMTPYFQANESRQVGATASLNYDLDRHNQLRLGYWYENNILNFALPTSVTMADGTNPSPNWAAYQAFVVNGATGKLAHSTIGIDSGYELHSLFLQDTAKYLNDRLTAMGGFKFVMTNYWDKVAIQSNHFVTGEISAHNAGFEHSVWRFLPADQRQGRGHGAARHGEFRPDL
;
A
#
# COMPACT_ATOMS: atom_id res chain seq x y z
N MET A 1 29.21 -2.67 -8.63
CA MET A 1 28.93 -2.63 -10.10
C MET A 1 28.84 -4.02 -10.75
N ALA A 2 29.73 -4.98 -10.44
CA ALA A 2 29.66 -6.34 -11.00
C ALA A 2 28.34 -7.09 -10.69
N GLN A 3 27.84 -6.96 -9.45
CA GLN A 3 26.59 -7.57 -9.00
C GLN A 3 25.35 -7.05 -9.73
N PHE A 4 25.32 -5.76 -10.12
CA PHE A 4 24.23 -5.18 -10.92
C PHE A 4 24.22 -5.73 -12.35
N HIS A 5 25.39 -5.91 -12.97
CA HIS A 5 25.49 -6.46 -14.31
C HIS A 5 25.21 -7.96 -14.38
N ALA A 6 25.55 -8.71 -13.33
CA ALA A 6 25.16 -10.12 -13.18
C ALA A 6 23.64 -10.26 -13.01
N ALA A 7 23.04 -9.50 -12.09
CA ALA A 7 21.59 -9.51 -11.87
C ALA A 7 20.83 -9.13 -13.15
N LYS A 8 21.30 -8.11 -13.88
CA LYS A 8 20.69 -7.69 -15.14
C LYS A 8 20.76 -8.74 -16.27
N ARG A 9 21.77 -9.63 -16.27
CA ARG A 9 22.00 -10.59 -17.36
C ARG A 9 21.51 -12.00 -17.06
N SER A 10 21.64 -12.45 -15.82
CA SER A 10 21.34 -13.82 -15.41
C SER A 10 20.44 -13.91 -14.18
N GLY A 11 20.03 -12.78 -13.60
CA GLY A 11 19.28 -12.74 -12.33
C GLY A 11 20.13 -13.07 -11.09
N GLN A 12 21.40 -13.46 -11.26
CA GLN A 12 22.33 -13.71 -10.14
C GLN A 12 22.76 -12.40 -9.47
N GLY A 13 22.48 -12.27 -8.18
CA GLY A 13 22.85 -11.10 -7.37
C GLY A 13 21.78 -10.74 -6.37
N TRP A 14 22.10 -9.84 -5.43
CA TRP A 14 21.17 -9.41 -4.36
C TRP A 14 20.56 -10.56 -3.54
N GLY A 15 21.26 -11.69 -3.51
CA GLY A 15 20.79 -12.88 -2.83
C GLY A 15 19.75 -13.65 -3.62
N HIS A 16 19.83 -13.77 -4.95
CA HIS A 16 19.08 -14.70 -5.80
C HIS A 16 20.00 -15.63 -6.63
N THR A 17 19.51 -16.83 -6.97
CA THR A 17 20.18 -17.84 -7.83
C THR A 17 19.64 -17.81 -9.26
N ASP A 18 20.45 -18.24 -10.23
CA ASP A 18 20.08 -18.45 -11.65
C ASP A 18 19.60 -19.87 -11.97
N PHE A 19 19.53 -20.73 -10.97
CA PHE A 19 18.99 -22.07 -11.10
C PHE A 19 17.83 -22.26 -10.12
N ASN A 20 16.85 -23.06 -10.57
CA ASN A 20 15.74 -23.55 -9.78
C ASN A 20 16.20 -24.79 -8.99
N ASP A 21 16.11 -24.75 -7.67
CA ASP A 21 16.21 -25.94 -6.80
C ASP A 21 14.82 -26.32 -6.27
N PRO A 22 14.06 -27.18 -6.99
CA PRO A 22 12.68 -27.49 -6.65
C PRO A 22 12.55 -28.34 -5.38
N ALA A 23 13.66 -28.85 -4.84
CA ALA A 23 13.69 -29.59 -3.58
C ALA A 23 13.82 -28.66 -2.35
N GLN A 24 13.98 -27.35 -2.55
CA GLN A 24 14.04 -26.37 -1.48
C GLN A 24 12.71 -25.63 -1.36
N ALA A 25 12.21 -25.51 -0.12
CA ALA A 25 11.01 -24.72 0.17
C ALA A 25 11.20 -23.25 -0.23
N LEU A 26 12.34 -22.67 0.16
CA LEU A 26 12.76 -21.32 -0.20
C LEU A 26 13.69 -21.40 -1.41
N ASN A 27 13.11 -21.65 -2.57
CA ASN A 27 13.83 -21.66 -3.83
C ASN A 27 14.13 -20.23 -4.25
N ASN A 28 15.37 -19.83 -4.11
CA ASN A 28 15.81 -18.46 -4.28
C ASN A 28 16.01 -18.07 -5.77
N TYR A 29 15.27 -18.72 -6.65
CA TYR A 29 15.40 -18.56 -8.08
C TYR A 29 14.84 -17.20 -8.51
N TRP A 30 15.62 -16.42 -9.26
CA TRP A 30 15.25 -15.04 -9.59
C TRP A 30 13.95 -14.90 -10.38
N LYS A 31 13.51 -15.96 -11.09
CA LYS A 31 12.25 -15.95 -11.84
C LYS A 31 11.03 -16.39 -11.03
N ASP A 32 11.21 -16.74 -9.75
CA ASP A 32 10.13 -17.06 -8.80
C ASP A 32 9.72 -15.82 -8.00
N ASN A 33 10.07 -14.62 -8.49
CA ASN A 33 9.78 -13.32 -7.89
C ASN A 33 9.30 -12.33 -8.98
N ASP A 34 8.32 -12.75 -9.79
CA ASP A 34 7.62 -11.86 -10.71
C ASP A 34 6.51 -11.10 -9.97
N ASP A 35 6.48 -9.78 -10.12
CA ASP A 35 5.57 -8.87 -9.42
C ASP A 35 4.84 -7.98 -10.43
N HIS A 36 3.52 -7.90 -10.33
CA HIS A 36 2.69 -7.15 -11.25
C HIS A 36 1.92 -6.08 -10.49
N TRP A 37 2.17 -4.80 -10.79
CA TRP A 37 1.44 -3.69 -10.18
C TRP A 37 0.98 -2.70 -11.24
N SER A 38 -0.29 -2.32 -11.17
CA SER A 38 -0.88 -1.27 -12.00
C SER A 38 -1.51 -0.22 -11.10
N GLN A 39 -1.17 1.04 -11.32
CA GLN A 39 -1.65 2.14 -10.48
C GLN A 39 -1.99 3.38 -11.29
N VAL A 40 -3.02 4.09 -10.83
CA VAL A 40 -3.42 5.40 -11.35
C VAL A 40 -3.55 6.39 -10.21
N PHE A 41 -3.10 7.62 -10.47
CA PHE A 41 -3.26 8.77 -9.58
C PHE A 41 -3.99 9.87 -10.33
N LEU A 42 -5.07 10.38 -9.75
CA LEU A 42 -5.87 11.47 -10.29
C LEU A 42 -6.03 12.56 -9.24
N SER A 43 -5.94 13.81 -9.65
CA SER A 43 -6.32 14.96 -8.84
C SER A 43 -6.93 16.04 -9.73
N ALA A 44 -7.87 16.81 -9.18
CA ALA A 44 -8.54 17.88 -9.92
C ALA A 44 -8.70 19.13 -9.04
N PRO A 45 -7.60 19.85 -8.71
CA PRO A 45 -7.65 21.01 -7.84
C PRO A 45 -8.50 22.14 -8.44
N VAL A 46 -9.34 22.75 -7.62
CA VAL A 46 -10.19 23.89 -7.95
C VAL A 46 -9.87 25.03 -7.00
N HIS A 47 -9.68 26.23 -7.56
CA HIS A 47 -9.55 27.47 -6.81
C HIS A 47 -10.64 28.45 -7.26
N ALA A 48 -11.45 28.93 -6.32
CA ALA A 48 -12.51 29.90 -6.57
C ALA A 48 -12.33 31.14 -5.71
N VAL A 49 -12.29 32.31 -6.33
CA VAL A 49 -12.26 33.60 -5.63
C VAL A 49 -13.69 34.05 -5.42
N LEU A 50 -14.16 34.02 -4.17
CA LEU A 50 -15.52 34.43 -3.80
C LEU A 50 -15.62 35.95 -3.62
N THR A 51 -14.61 36.54 -3.00
CA THR A 51 -14.44 38.00 -2.85
C THR A 51 -12.96 38.36 -2.92
N ARG A 52 -12.62 39.65 -2.84
CA ARG A 52 -11.22 40.11 -2.77
C ARG A 52 -10.44 39.60 -1.55
N ARG A 53 -11.12 39.10 -0.51
CA ARG A 53 -10.51 38.59 0.72
C ARG A 53 -10.89 37.15 1.03
N LEU A 54 -11.76 36.53 0.23
CA LEU A 54 -12.32 35.22 0.51
C LEU A 54 -12.14 34.33 -0.71
N SER A 55 -11.43 33.22 -0.55
CA SER A 55 -11.27 32.20 -1.57
C SER A 55 -11.58 30.82 -1.03
N PHE A 56 -11.92 29.92 -1.94
CA PHE A 56 -12.24 28.54 -1.67
C PHE A 56 -11.36 27.64 -2.52
N ASP A 57 -10.72 26.66 -1.87
CA ASP A 57 -9.95 25.61 -2.52
C ASP A 57 -10.63 24.26 -2.30
N LEU A 58 -10.71 23.46 -3.36
CA LEU A 58 -11.11 22.06 -3.29
C LEU A 58 -10.08 21.22 -4.04
N THR A 59 -9.49 20.25 -3.36
CA THR A 59 -8.49 19.34 -3.94
C THR A 59 -8.98 17.89 -3.75
N PRO A 60 -9.79 17.37 -4.68
CA PRO A 60 -10.12 15.95 -4.72
C PRO A 60 -8.95 15.14 -5.27
N TYR A 61 -8.81 13.91 -4.80
CA TYR A 61 -7.78 13.00 -5.27
C TYR A 61 -8.25 11.54 -5.21
N LEU A 62 -7.67 10.72 -6.08
CA LEU A 62 -7.80 9.27 -6.13
C LEU A 62 -6.42 8.66 -6.39
N SER A 63 -6.03 7.71 -5.57
CA SER A 63 -5.01 6.70 -5.87
C SER A 63 -5.74 5.37 -5.95
N PHE A 64 -5.57 4.64 -7.04
CA PHE A 64 -6.08 3.29 -7.18
C PHE A 64 -4.97 2.39 -7.74
N GLY A 65 -4.68 1.32 -7.01
CA GLY A 65 -3.72 0.29 -7.39
C GLY A 65 -4.36 -1.09 -7.35
N GLN A 66 -3.87 -1.97 -8.20
CA GLN A 66 -4.16 -3.40 -8.16
C GLN A 66 -2.95 -4.17 -8.65
N GLY A 67 -2.78 -5.39 -8.17
CA GLY A 67 -1.62 -6.17 -8.52
C GLY A 67 -1.41 -7.37 -7.64
N TRP A 68 -0.29 -8.03 -7.84
CA TRP A 68 0.14 -9.14 -7.02
C TRP A 68 1.67 -9.20 -6.95
N ASP A 69 2.16 -9.72 -5.84
CA ASP A 69 3.56 -9.95 -5.55
C ASP A 69 3.70 -11.44 -5.18
N ALA A 70 4.69 -12.09 -5.78
CA ALA A 70 4.99 -13.48 -5.52
C ALA A 70 5.99 -13.62 -4.38
N LEU A 71 5.55 -14.27 -3.31
CA LEU A 71 6.40 -14.53 -2.16
C LEU A 71 7.28 -15.78 -2.37
N GLY A 72 7.67 -16.14 -3.60
CA GLY A 72 8.35 -17.41 -3.91
C GLY A 72 9.70 -17.56 -3.20
N ALA A 73 10.61 -16.59 -3.38
CA ALA A 73 11.95 -16.62 -2.79
C ALA A 73 11.98 -16.41 -1.25
N THR A 74 10.94 -15.83 -0.66
CA THR A 74 10.90 -15.42 0.77
C THR A 74 9.82 -16.12 1.60
N GLY A 75 8.86 -16.77 0.93
CA GLY A 75 7.69 -17.41 1.53
C GLY A 75 7.22 -18.67 0.79
N GLY A 76 7.93 -19.12 -0.24
CA GLY A 76 7.68 -20.39 -0.91
C GLY A 76 7.74 -21.58 0.05
N PHE A 77 7.04 -22.66 -0.31
CA PHE A 77 7.04 -23.88 0.50
C PHE A 77 6.82 -25.13 -0.35
N LEU A 78 7.16 -26.28 0.24
CA LEU A 78 6.88 -27.58 -0.38
C LEU A 78 5.53 -28.09 0.07
N ALA A 79 4.71 -28.55 -0.88
CA ALA A 79 3.38 -29.07 -0.62
C ALA A 79 3.44 -30.27 0.36
N PRO A 80 2.71 -30.23 1.48
CA PRO A 80 2.47 -31.40 2.30
C PRO A 80 1.53 -32.38 1.59
N ALA A 81 1.70 -33.68 1.87
CA ALA A 81 0.90 -34.73 1.25
C ALA A 81 -0.60 -34.56 1.53
N ASN A 82 -1.43 -34.67 0.48
CA ASN A 82 -2.90 -34.69 0.56
C ASN A 82 -3.57 -33.44 1.18
N ILE A 83 -2.90 -32.29 1.19
CA ILE A 83 -3.49 -31.02 1.65
C ILE A 83 -3.96 -30.17 0.47
N TYR A 84 -3.14 -30.06 -0.57
CA TYR A 84 -3.42 -29.26 -1.75
C TYR A 84 -3.87 -30.12 -2.92
N PHE A 85 -4.75 -29.56 -3.74
CA PHE A 85 -5.37 -30.21 -4.88
C PHE A 85 -5.34 -29.28 -6.09
N HIS A 86 -5.32 -29.86 -7.28
CA HIS A 86 -5.62 -29.15 -8.52
C HIS A 86 -7.14 -28.92 -8.63
N ALA A 87 -7.56 -28.08 -9.57
CA ALA A 87 -8.97 -27.75 -9.79
C ALA A 87 -9.86 -28.97 -10.12
N ASP A 88 -9.28 -30.01 -10.70
CA ASP A 88 -9.95 -31.27 -11.03
C ASP A 88 -10.05 -32.26 -9.84
N GLY A 89 -9.49 -31.89 -8.68
CA GLY A 89 -9.46 -32.71 -7.47
C GLY A 89 -8.35 -33.74 -7.40
N THR A 90 -7.43 -33.75 -8.36
CA THR A 90 -6.20 -34.54 -8.24
C THR A 90 -5.30 -33.94 -7.15
N PRO A 91 -4.68 -34.75 -6.28
CA PRO A 91 -3.82 -34.24 -5.21
C PRO A 91 -2.51 -33.68 -5.79
N VAL A 92 -2.08 -32.53 -5.26
CA VAL A 92 -0.73 -32.00 -5.53
C VAL A 92 0.30 -32.94 -4.89
N PRO A 93 1.34 -33.38 -5.62
CA PRO A 93 2.35 -34.28 -5.08
C PRO A 93 3.06 -33.69 -3.85
N ALA A 94 3.34 -34.55 -2.86
CA ALA A 94 4.15 -34.15 -1.72
C ALA A 94 5.55 -33.72 -2.19
N GLY A 95 6.04 -32.59 -1.68
CA GLY A 95 7.33 -32.03 -2.11
C GLY A 95 7.24 -31.14 -3.37
N GLN A 96 6.06 -30.95 -3.96
CA GLN A 96 5.88 -30.00 -5.05
C GLN A 96 6.09 -28.56 -4.54
N GLN A 97 6.86 -27.76 -5.26
CA GLN A 97 7.04 -26.35 -4.91
C GLN A 97 5.74 -25.56 -5.10
N MET A 98 5.42 -24.73 -4.11
CA MET A 98 4.26 -23.85 -4.05
C MET A 98 4.72 -22.40 -3.90
N THR A 99 4.04 -21.50 -4.59
CA THR A 99 4.26 -20.06 -4.50
C THR A 99 3.03 -19.41 -3.84
N PRO A 100 3.17 -18.78 -2.66
CA PRO A 100 2.14 -17.91 -2.09
C PRO A 100 2.24 -16.50 -2.67
N TYR A 101 1.13 -15.77 -2.63
CA TYR A 101 1.06 -14.41 -3.17
C TYR A 101 0.48 -13.44 -2.16
N PHE A 102 0.90 -12.18 -2.27
CA PHE A 102 0.06 -11.06 -1.89
C PHE A 102 -0.67 -10.56 -3.14
N GLN A 103 -1.99 -10.77 -3.22
CA GLN A 103 -2.80 -10.32 -4.35
C GLN A 103 -3.71 -9.17 -3.93
N ALA A 104 -3.31 -7.93 -4.22
CA ALA A 104 -4.15 -6.75 -4.01
C ALA A 104 -5.20 -6.64 -5.12
N ASN A 105 -6.44 -7.01 -4.80
CA ASN A 105 -7.59 -6.83 -5.67
C ASN A 105 -8.00 -5.35 -5.77
N GLU A 106 -7.81 -4.59 -4.69
CA GLU A 106 -8.02 -3.15 -4.65
C GLU A 106 -7.13 -2.50 -3.59
N SER A 107 -6.33 -1.52 -3.98
CA SER A 107 -5.65 -0.59 -3.09
C SER A 107 -6.10 0.82 -3.45
N ARG A 108 -7.12 1.32 -2.76
CA ARG A 108 -7.77 2.59 -3.07
C ARG A 108 -7.57 3.59 -1.95
N GLN A 109 -7.18 4.81 -2.31
CA GLN A 109 -7.20 5.97 -1.44
C GLN A 109 -7.93 7.09 -2.17
N VAL A 110 -9.08 7.50 -1.67
CA VAL A 110 -9.91 8.55 -2.27
C VAL A 110 -10.25 9.59 -1.23
N GLY A 111 -10.20 10.85 -1.58
CA GLY A 111 -10.49 11.90 -0.63
C GLY A 111 -10.59 13.27 -1.25
N ALA A 112 -10.85 14.23 -0.39
CA ALA A 112 -10.84 15.63 -0.76
C ALA A 112 -10.43 16.51 0.41
N THR A 113 -9.64 17.53 0.12
CA THR A 113 -9.41 18.64 1.04
C THR A 113 -10.16 19.86 0.54
N ALA A 114 -11.08 20.38 1.34
CA ALA A 114 -11.77 21.64 1.12
C ALA A 114 -11.22 22.68 2.10
N SER A 115 -10.96 23.91 1.65
CA SER A 115 -10.61 25.00 2.55
C SER A 115 -11.16 26.34 2.11
N LEU A 116 -11.57 27.13 3.08
CA LEU A 116 -11.92 28.53 2.95
C LEU A 116 -10.74 29.36 3.48
N ASN A 117 -10.23 30.25 2.65
CA ASN A 117 -9.15 31.16 3.02
C ASN A 117 -9.70 32.57 3.10
N TYR A 118 -9.47 33.23 4.24
CA TYR A 118 -9.90 34.58 4.51
C TYR A 118 -8.71 35.48 4.87
N ASP A 119 -8.50 36.51 4.07
CA ASP A 119 -7.52 37.56 4.35
C ASP A 119 -8.12 38.54 5.36
N LEU A 120 -7.76 38.37 6.64
CA LEU A 120 -8.20 39.24 7.73
C LEU A 120 -7.72 40.67 7.48
N ASP A 121 -6.44 40.80 7.11
CA ASP A 121 -5.79 42.04 6.70
C ASP A 121 -4.63 41.74 5.72
N ARG A 122 -3.75 42.72 5.49
CA ARG A 122 -2.59 42.57 4.57
C ARG A 122 -1.47 41.65 5.10
N HIS A 123 -1.53 41.26 6.36
CA HIS A 123 -0.51 40.49 7.08
C HIS A 123 -1.03 39.11 7.50
N ASN A 124 -2.33 38.98 7.81
CA ASN A 124 -2.92 37.79 8.42
C ASN A 124 -3.90 37.11 7.47
N GLN A 125 -3.68 35.80 7.26
CA GLN A 125 -4.59 34.94 6.51
C GLN A 125 -5.03 33.78 7.39
N LEU A 126 -6.35 33.66 7.55
CA LEU A 126 -7.00 32.55 8.23
C LEU A 126 -7.45 31.51 7.20
N ARG A 127 -7.17 30.24 7.48
CA ARG A 127 -7.59 29.10 6.68
C ARG A 127 -8.36 28.11 7.54
N LEU A 128 -9.63 27.93 7.24
CA LEU A 128 -10.46 26.87 7.81
C LEU A 128 -10.62 25.79 6.74
N GLY A 129 -10.43 24.54 7.08
CA GLY A 129 -10.63 23.47 6.12
C GLY A 129 -11.05 22.15 6.72
N TYR A 130 -11.46 21.29 5.81
CA TYR A 130 -11.95 19.96 6.08
C TYR A 130 -11.26 18.98 5.14
N TRP A 131 -10.87 17.84 5.68
CA TRP A 131 -10.25 16.77 4.94
C TRP A 131 -11.02 15.48 5.19
N TYR A 132 -11.50 14.87 4.10
CA TYR A 132 -12.05 13.53 4.10
C TYR A 132 -11.11 12.60 3.33
N GLU A 133 -10.92 11.40 3.84
CA GLU A 133 -10.26 10.31 3.15
C GLU A 133 -10.94 8.97 3.44
N ASN A 134 -11.13 8.16 2.41
CA ASN A 134 -11.46 6.76 2.48
C ASN A 134 -10.30 5.96 1.88
N ASN A 135 -9.75 5.05 2.66
CA ASN A 135 -8.73 4.12 2.24
C ASN A 135 -9.27 2.69 2.35
N ILE A 136 -9.08 1.90 1.30
CA ILE A 136 -9.44 0.49 1.24
C ILE A 136 -8.24 -0.29 0.73
N LEU A 137 -7.95 -1.39 1.40
CA LEU A 137 -7.08 -2.45 0.94
C LEU A 137 -7.86 -3.77 0.95
N ASN A 138 -8.30 -4.19 -0.23
CA ASN A 138 -8.83 -5.53 -0.46
C ASN A 138 -7.73 -6.39 -1.09
N PHE A 139 -7.32 -7.42 -0.39
CA PHE A 139 -6.32 -8.35 -0.89
C PHE A 139 -6.65 -9.79 -0.54
N ALA A 140 -6.03 -10.69 -1.28
CA ALA A 140 -6.10 -12.12 -1.07
C ALA A 140 -4.68 -12.66 -0.90
N LEU A 141 -4.57 -13.78 -0.18
CA LEU A 141 -3.31 -14.53 -0.03
C LEU A 141 -3.44 -15.91 -0.69
N PRO A 142 -3.57 -15.99 -2.04
CA PRO A 142 -3.72 -17.26 -2.71
C PRO A 142 -2.39 -18.02 -2.77
N THR A 143 -2.48 -19.33 -2.98
CA THR A 143 -1.32 -20.17 -3.29
C THR A 143 -1.49 -20.80 -4.68
N SER A 144 -0.39 -20.86 -5.44
CA SER A 144 -0.32 -21.60 -6.70
C SER A 144 0.80 -22.64 -6.67
N VAL A 145 0.67 -23.68 -7.49
CA VAL A 145 1.73 -24.62 -7.81
C VAL A 145 2.77 -23.91 -8.68
N THR A 146 4.02 -23.88 -8.26
CA THR A 146 5.11 -23.27 -9.04
C THR A 146 5.27 -23.98 -10.38
N MET A 147 5.58 -23.24 -11.45
CA MET A 147 5.73 -23.82 -12.78
C MET A 147 6.95 -24.76 -12.83
N ALA A 148 6.94 -25.71 -13.77
CA ALA A 148 8.02 -26.70 -13.90
C ALA A 148 9.40 -26.10 -14.19
N ASP A 149 9.45 -24.90 -14.77
CA ASP A 149 10.68 -24.15 -15.01
C ASP A 149 11.14 -23.33 -13.79
N GLY A 150 10.42 -23.43 -12.66
CA GLY A 150 10.68 -22.72 -11.40
C GLY A 150 10.11 -21.32 -11.36
N THR A 151 9.43 -20.86 -12.40
CA THR A 151 8.83 -19.53 -12.40
C THR A 151 7.50 -19.52 -11.67
N ASN A 152 7.16 -18.38 -11.08
CA ASN A 152 5.87 -18.20 -10.44
C ASN A 152 4.78 -17.94 -11.50
N PRO A 153 3.66 -18.69 -11.50
CA PRO A 153 2.52 -18.37 -12.36
C PRO A 153 1.80 -17.10 -11.89
N SER A 154 0.95 -16.51 -12.72
CA SER A 154 -0.01 -15.54 -12.17
C SER A 154 -0.95 -16.26 -11.18
N PRO A 155 -1.28 -15.65 -10.02
CA PRO A 155 -2.24 -16.24 -9.08
C PRO A 155 -3.66 -16.37 -9.67
N ASN A 156 -3.93 -15.74 -10.81
CA ASN A 156 -5.18 -15.81 -11.56
C ASN A 156 -5.18 -16.90 -12.66
N TRP A 157 -4.07 -17.62 -12.86
CA TRP A 157 -4.01 -18.70 -13.84
C TRP A 157 -4.59 -19.99 -13.28
N ALA A 158 -5.81 -20.32 -13.70
CA ALA A 158 -6.56 -21.48 -13.22
C ALA A 158 -5.80 -22.82 -13.24
N ALA A 159 -4.88 -23.01 -14.19
CA ALA A 159 -4.08 -24.22 -14.31
C ALA A 159 -3.11 -24.46 -13.14
N TYR A 160 -2.71 -23.39 -12.44
CA TYR A 160 -1.73 -23.45 -11.36
C TYR A 160 -2.31 -23.14 -9.99
N GLN A 161 -3.57 -22.71 -9.90
CA GLN A 161 -4.21 -22.43 -8.62
C GLN A 161 -4.28 -23.68 -7.75
N ALA A 162 -3.92 -23.52 -6.48
CA ALA A 162 -4.03 -24.58 -5.50
C ALA A 162 -5.38 -24.52 -4.77
N PHE A 163 -5.97 -25.68 -4.57
CA PHE A 163 -7.24 -25.87 -3.86
C PHE A 163 -7.01 -26.66 -2.59
N VAL A 164 -7.89 -26.49 -1.62
CA VAL A 164 -7.94 -27.25 -0.38
C VAL A 164 -9.35 -27.78 -0.18
N VAL A 165 -9.49 -28.91 0.53
CA VAL A 165 -10.81 -29.41 0.91
C VAL A 165 -11.38 -28.51 1.99
N ASN A 166 -12.49 -27.84 1.69
CA ASN A 166 -13.28 -27.12 2.67
C ASN A 166 -13.99 -28.16 3.56
N GLY A 167 -13.57 -28.35 4.80
CA GLY A 167 -14.12 -29.41 5.65
C GLY A 167 -15.52 -29.16 6.20
N ALA A 168 -16.13 -27.98 5.98
CA ALA A 168 -17.56 -27.80 6.24
C ALA A 168 -18.43 -28.36 5.11
N THR A 169 -17.96 -28.29 3.86
CA THR A 169 -18.73 -28.72 2.68
C THR A 169 -18.20 -30.00 2.04
N GLY A 170 -16.98 -30.43 2.40
CA GLY A 170 -16.24 -31.50 1.74
C GLY A 170 -15.81 -31.20 0.30
N LYS A 171 -16.05 -29.97 -0.19
CA LYS A 171 -15.75 -29.57 -1.57
C LYS A 171 -14.40 -28.86 -1.65
N LEU A 172 -13.82 -28.85 -2.85
CA LEU A 172 -12.63 -28.04 -3.12
C LEU A 172 -13.00 -26.55 -3.05
N ALA A 173 -12.16 -25.79 -2.37
CA ALA A 173 -12.17 -24.33 -2.34
C ALA A 173 -10.77 -23.82 -2.67
N HIS A 174 -10.68 -22.60 -3.20
CA HIS A 174 -9.39 -21.98 -3.47
C HIS A 174 -8.60 -21.87 -2.16
N SER A 175 -7.32 -22.22 -2.20
CA SER A 175 -6.41 -21.96 -1.09
C SER A 175 -6.11 -20.47 -1.03
N THR A 176 -6.91 -19.73 -0.29
CA THR A 176 -6.78 -18.28 -0.15
C THR A 176 -7.39 -17.78 1.16
N ILE A 177 -6.82 -16.67 1.64
CA ILE A 177 -7.38 -15.85 2.72
C ILE A 177 -7.69 -14.50 2.10
N GLY A 178 -8.94 -14.07 2.16
CA GLY A 178 -9.35 -12.73 1.73
C GLY A 178 -9.34 -11.77 2.91
N ILE A 179 -8.84 -10.55 2.70
CA ILE A 179 -8.79 -9.49 3.69
C ILE A 179 -9.35 -8.21 3.05
N ASP A 180 -10.34 -7.60 3.71
CA ASP A 180 -10.89 -6.28 3.40
C ASP A 180 -10.64 -5.39 4.60
N SER A 181 -9.60 -4.56 4.52
CA SER A 181 -9.24 -3.59 5.54
C SER A 181 -9.28 -2.18 5.00
N GLY A 182 -9.37 -1.21 5.90
CA GLY A 182 -9.41 0.18 5.49
C GLY A 182 -9.75 1.12 6.62
N TYR A 183 -9.88 2.40 6.26
CA TYR A 183 -10.32 3.43 7.19
C TYR A 183 -11.08 4.55 6.47
N GLU A 184 -11.88 5.24 7.25
CA GLU A 184 -12.47 6.53 6.92
C GLU A 184 -11.96 7.56 7.91
N LEU A 185 -11.45 8.67 7.36
CA LEU A 185 -10.88 9.77 8.10
C LEU A 185 -11.68 11.04 7.82
N HIS A 186 -12.03 11.74 8.89
CA HIS A 186 -12.61 13.07 8.85
C HIS A 186 -11.74 14.00 9.68
N SER A 187 -11.31 15.10 9.10
CA SER A 187 -10.49 16.07 9.82
C SER A 187 -10.95 17.50 9.59
N LEU A 188 -11.09 18.23 10.68
CA LEU A 188 -11.27 19.67 10.68
C LEU A 188 -9.95 20.33 11.04
N PHE A 189 -9.54 21.34 10.29
CA PHE A 189 -8.32 22.10 10.59
C PHE A 189 -8.55 23.59 10.48
N LEU A 190 -7.86 24.33 11.34
CA LEU A 190 -7.78 25.78 11.33
C LEU A 190 -6.31 26.18 11.37
N GLN A 191 -5.91 27.10 10.52
CA GLN A 191 -4.57 27.64 10.48
C GLN A 191 -4.64 29.16 10.33
N ASP A 192 -3.83 29.87 11.08
CA ASP A 192 -3.54 31.28 10.86
C ASP A 192 -2.10 31.43 10.37
N THR A 193 -1.89 32.32 9.41
CA THR A 193 -0.56 32.64 8.88
C THR A 193 -0.38 34.14 8.85
N ALA A 194 0.54 34.62 9.67
CA ALA A 194 0.89 36.02 9.81
C ALA A 194 2.25 36.30 9.16
N LYS A 195 2.29 37.30 8.27
CA LYS A 195 3.49 37.76 7.56
C LYS A 195 3.83 39.20 7.93
N TYR A 196 5.01 39.40 8.51
CA TYR A 196 5.52 40.69 8.94
C TYR A 196 6.85 41.02 8.25
N LEU A 197 7.28 42.28 8.37
CA LEU A 197 8.56 42.78 7.86
C LEU A 197 8.74 42.57 6.34
N ASN A 198 7.74 42.93 5.53
CA ASN A 198 7.71 42.67 4.09
C ASN A 198 7.99 41.19 3.77
N ASP A 199 7.20 40.32 4.39
CA ASP A 199 7.28 38.86 4.28
C ASP A 199 8.59 38.22 4.74
N ARG A 200 9.44 38.93 5.48
CA ARG A 200 10.69 38.38 6.05
C ARG A 200 10.48 37.57 7.32
N LEU A 201 9.36 37.77 7.99
CA LEU A 201 8.93 36.98 9.15
C LEU A 201 7.60 36.32 8.85
N THR A 202 7.52 35.00 9.00
CA THR A 202 6.26 34.26 8.94
C THR A 202 6.06 33.48 10.22
N ALA A 203 4.93 33.75 10.88
CA ALA A 203 4.44 32.96 12.00
C ALA A 203 3.23 32.16 11.51
N MET A 204 3.21 30.87 11.82
CA MET A 204 2.12 29.98 11.49
C MET A 204 1.70 29.23 12.75
N GLY A 205 0.40 29.24 13.02
CA GLY A 205 -0.20 28.49 14.11
C GLY A 205 -1.43 27.78 13.59
N GLY A 206 -1.69 26.57 14.08
CA GLY A 206 -2.87 25.84 13.66
C GLY A 206 -3.24 24.69 14.57
N PHE A 207 -4.47 24.27 14.38
CA PHE A 207 -5.11 23.18 15.08
C PHE A 207 -5.69 22.21 14.05
N LYS A 208 -5.50 20.92 14.26
CA LYS A 208 -6.13 19.86 13.47
C LYS A 208 -6.75 18.83 14.42
N PHE A 209 -8.02 18.56 14.19
CA PHE A 209 -8.76 17.50 14.85
C PHE A 209 -9.08 16.42 13.82
N VAL A 210 -8.88 15.17 14.19
CA VAL A 210 -9.06 14.01 13.31
C VAL A 210 -9.91 12.96 14.01
N MET A 211 -10.94 12.49 13.32
CA MET A 211 -11.70 11.30 13.66
C MET A 211 -11.41 10.24 12.60
N THR A 212 -11.06 9.04 13.04
CA THR A 212 -10.86 7.89 12.16
C THR A 212 -11.73 6.73 12.61
N ASN A 213 -12.41 6.11 11.65
CA ASN A 213 -13.04 4.80 11.79
C ASN A 213 -12.23 3.82 10.93
N TYR A 214 -11.81 2.68 11.48
CA TYR A 214 -11.08 1.67 10.72
C TYR A 214 -11.74 0.30 10.85
N TRP A 215 -11.47 -0.57 9.88
CA TRP A 215 -11.95 -1.94 9.87
C TRP A 215 -10.89 -2.89 9.32
N ASP A 216 -11.02 -4.15 9.71
CA ASP A 216 -10.26 -5.26 9.17
C ASP A 216 -11.18 -6.49 9.15
N LYS A 217 -11.49 -6.99 7.95
CA LYS A 217 -12.39 -8.14 7.76
C LYS A 217 -11.58 -9.26 7.11
N VAL A 218 -11.45 -10.36 7.83
CA VAL A 218 -10.78 -11.56 7.34
C VAL A 218 -11.81 -12.61 6.94
N ALA A 219 -11.68 -13.15 5.73
CA ALA A 219 -12.47 -14.26 5.21
C ALA A 219 -11.55 -15.45 4.91
N ILE A 220 -11.65 -16.51 5.71
CA ILE A 220 -10.88 -17.75 5.54
C ILE A 220 -11.79 -18.78 4.87
N GLN A 221 -11.41 -19.30 3.70
CA GLN A 221 -12.21 -20.29 2.96
C GLN A 221 -11.87 -21.76 3.33
N SER A 222 -10.95 -22.00 4.27
CA SER A 222 -10.50 -23.33 4.71
C SER A 222 -10.61 -23.52 6.23
N ASN A 223 -11.45 -24.48 6.63
CA ASN A 223 -11.60 -25.13 7.95
C ASN A 223 -11.69 -24.37 9.26
N HIS A 224 -11.71 -23.04 9.26
CA HIS A 224 -12.18 -22.27 10.40
C HIS A 224 -12.94 -21.06 9.86
N PHE A 225 -14.27 -21.16 9.77
CA PHE A 225 -15.11 -19.97 9.64
C PHE A 225 -14.95 -19.16 10.92
N VAL A 226 -13.98 -18.25 10.96
CA VAL A 226 -14.08 -17.09 11.83
C VAL A 226 -14.89 -16.09 11.02
N THR A 227 -16.17 -15.95 11.37
CA THR A 227 -16.90 -14.72 11.10
C THR A 227 -16.02 -13.56 11.54
N GLY A 228 -15.56 -12.74 10.59
CA GLY A 228 -14.65 -11.63 10.85
C GLY A 228 -15.15 -10.78 12.03
N GLU A 229 -14.24 -10.53 12.97
CA GLU A 229 -14.46 -9.59 14.05
C GLU A 229 -14.52 -8.19 13.42
N ILE A 230 -15.69 -7.54 13.49
CA ILE A 230 -15.79 -6.11 13.18
C ILE A 230 -15.27 -5.37 14.41
N SER A 231 -13.98 -5.10 14.46
CA SER A 231 -13.42 -4.15 15.41
C SER A 231 -13.52 -2.75 14.82
N ALA A 232 -14.70 -2.13 14.97
CA ALA A 232 -14.87 -0.70 14.71
C ALA A 232 -14.36 0.07 15.93
N HIS A 233 -13.24 0.75 15.78
CA HIS A 233 -12.69 1.62 16.81
C HIS A 233 -12.67 3.07 16.32
N ASN A 234 -13.33 3.94 17.08
CA ASN A 234 -13.22 5.37 16.90
C ASN A 234 -12.00 5.87 17.67
N ALA A 235 -11.04 6.47 16.97
CA ALA A 235 -9.93 7.17 17.59
C ALA A 235 -9.98 8.65 17.20
N GLY A 236 -10.05 9.53 18.20
CA GLY A 236 -9.93 10.97 18.05
C GLY A 236 -8.53 11.42 18.44
N PHE A 237 -7.84 12.15 17.56
CA PHE A 237 -6.53 12.72 17.84
C PHE A 237 -6.54 14.23 17.61
N GLU A 238 -5.90 14.95 18.54
CA GLU A 238 -5.71 16.39 18.51
C GLU A 238 -4.24 16.70 18.29
N HIS A 239 -3.91 17.57 17.33
CA HIS A 239 -2.55 18.00 17.08
C HIS A 239 -2.48 19.51 16.85
N SER A 240 -1.60 20.17 17.61
CA SER A 240 -1.29 21.60 17.47
C SER A 240 0.15 21.78 17.01
N VAL A 241 0.37 22.68 16.05
CA VAL A 241 1.72 22.98 15.51
C VAL A 241 1.92 24.48 15.45
N TRP A 242 3.05 24.93 16.00
CA TRP A 242 3.54 26.29 15.90
C TRP A 242 4.87 26.30 15.17
N ARG A 243 4.99 27.12 14.13
CA ARG A 243 6.24 27.24 13.37
C ARG A 243 6.56 28.70 13.09
N PHE A 244 7.78 29.10 13.46
CA PHE A 244 8.36 30.40 13.13
C PHE A 244 9.47 30.19 12.11
N LEU A 245 9.38 30.86 10.96
CA LEU A 245 10.38 30.73 9.89
C LEU A 245 10.98 32.10 9.55
N PRO A 246 12.31 32.29 9.71
CA PRO A 246 13.03 33.42 9.15
C PRO A 246 13.20 33.25 7.62
N ALA A 247 13.39 34.37 6.91
CA ALA A 247 13.49 34.45 5.45
C ALA A 247 14.48 33.46 4.82
N ASP A 248 15.56 33.14 5.52
CA ASP A 248 16.70 32.37 5.01
C ASP A 248 16.42 30.87 4.88
N GLN A 249 15.29 30.39 5.43
CA GLN A 249 14.87 28.97 5.37
C GLN A 249 13.91 28.67 4.20
N ARG A 250 13.62 29.65 3.33
CA ARG A 250 12.71 29.47 2.18
C ARG A 250 13.34 28.85 0.92
N GLN A 251 14.65 28.60 0.90
CA GLN A 251 15.34 27.97 -0.25
C GLN A 251 16.11 26.71 0.16
N GLY A 252 15.39 25.58 0.18
CA GLY A 252 15.97 24.23 0.21
C GLY A 252 15.51 23.42 -1.02
N ARG A 253 15.48 24.03 -2.21
CA ARG A 253 15.34 23.32 -3.49
C ARG A 253 16.18 24.01 -4.58
N GLY A 254 17.22 23.30 -5.02
CA GLY A 254 17.84 23.49 -6.33
C GLY A 254 19.23 24.13 -6.33
N HIS A 255 20.28 23.32 -6.14
CA HIS A 255 21.39 23.13 -7.10
C HIS A 255 22.50 22.27 -6.46
N GLY A 256 22.87 21.16 -7.12
CA GLY A 256 24.13 20.46 -6.83
C GLY A 256 24.08 18.93 -6.91
N ALA A 257 24.39 18.42 -8.11
CA ALA A 257 25.14 17.20 -8.42
C ALA A 257 25.01 15.93 -7.54
N ALA A 258 24.75 14.83 -8.25
CA ALA A 258 24.93 13.44 -7.82
C ALA A 258 26.24 13.16 -7.07
N ARG A 259 26.16 12.36 -6.00
CA ARG A 259 27.02 11.19 -5.72
C ARG A 259 26.54 10.41 -4.48
N HIS A 260 26.16 9.16 -4.73
CA HIS A 260 26.40 7.91 -3.97
C HIS A 260 26.79 7.94 -2.47
N GLY A 261 26.10 7.07 -1.69
CA GLY A 261 26.58 6.43 -0.44
C GLY A 261 25.48 6.34 0.64
N GLU A 262 24.71 5.24 0.69
CA GLU A 262 24.78 4.15 1.71
C GLU A 262 23.99 4.46 3.02
N PHE A 263 22.82 3.82 3.28
CA PHE A 263 22.57 2.61 4.12
C PHE A 263 22.97 2.84 5.62
N ARG A 264 22.16 2.72 6.69
CA ARG A 264 21.01 1.87 7.11
C ARG A 264 20.19 2.55 8.23
N PRO A 265 18.97 2.08 8.55
CA PRO A 265 18.46 2.06 9.92
C PRO A 265 18.56 0.65 10.53
N ASP A 266 19.14 0.55 11.73
CA ASP A 266 19.08 -0.65 12.57
C ASP A 266 17.97 -0.48 13.62
N LEU A 267 17.18 -1.56 13.77
CA LEU A 267 16.37 -2.03 14.92
C LEU A 267 15.19 -1.17 15.41
#